data_AF-A0A0H5Q1Q2-F1
#
_entry.id   AF-A0A0H5Q1Q2-F1
#
_cell.length_a   1.000
_cell.length_b   1.000
_cell.length_c   1.000
_cell.angle_alpha   90.00
_cell.angle_beta   90.00
_cell.angle_gamma   90.00
#
_symmetry.space_group_name_H-M   'P 1'
#
loop_
_entity.id
_entity.type
_entity.pdbx_description
1 polymer ?
#
loop_
_entity_poly.entity_id
_entity_poly.type
_entity_poly.pdbx_seq_one_letter_code
_entity_poly.pdbx_strand_id
1 'polypeptide(L)'
;MKRKRNRSESNHVRRKINRWVRFLIQERDWDYGFMLEMEYMKLRQMEEYFKERDTFIGIEYVKRDLRICLRLLDIVMGKNDLNIEHSPLKFVPFKDDNGRKMYKAEGASEIISYRNLYVNTRNASRFTNFDFTNPNMNESSEISHKESLRLHKAWHLYNIIRTYRMFAWWD
;
A
#
# COMPACT_ATOMS: atom_id res chain seq x y z
N MET A 1 -29.38 1.88 -42.50
CA MET A 1 -28.78 3.05 -41.80
C MET A 1 -27.52 2.61 -41.06
N LYS A 2 -26.32 3.04 -41.48
CA LYS A 2 -25.07 2.80 -40.71
C LYS A 2 -25.05 3.79 -39.54
N ARG A 3 -25.19 3.30 -38.29
CA ARG A 3 -24.97 4.11 -37.07
C ARG A 3 -23.58 4.75 -37.17
N LYS A 4 -23.50 6.09 -37.28
CA LYS A 4 -22.24 6.82 -37.16
C LYS A 4 -21.66 6.47 -35.78
N ARG A 5 -20.53 5.75 -35.74
CA ARG A 5 -19.82 5.46 -34.48
C ARG A 5 -19.47 6.78 -33.82
N ASN A 6 -19.90 6.96 -32.57
CA ASN A 6 -19.63 8.15 -31.78
C ASN A 6 -18.10 8.23 -31.56
N ARG A 7 -17.42 9.14 -32.27
CA ARG A 7 -15.94 9.23 -32.26
C ARG A 7 -15.39 9.50 -30.85
N SER A 8 -16.17 10.15 -29.99
CA SER A 8 -15.84 10.42 -28.58
C SER A 8 -15.75 9.15 -27.72
N GLU A 9 -16.77 8.29 -27.78
CA GLU A 9 -16.79 6.99 -27.08
C GLU A 9 -15.65 6.08 -27.57
N SER A 10 -15.45 6.03 -28.89
CA SER A 10 -14.35 5.29 -29.53
C SER A 10 -12.98 5.72 -28.98
N ASN A 11 -12.77 7.02 -28.78
CA ASN A 11 -11.52 7.56 -28.24
C ASN A 11 -11.36 7.32 -26.73
N HIS A 12 -12.45 7.29 -25.96
CA HIS A 12 -12.41 6.97 -24.53
C HIS A 12 -12.04 5.49 -24.32
N VAL A 13 -12.71 4.58 -25.03
CA VAL A 13 -12.42 3.14 -24.99
C VAL A 13 -10.98 2.86 -25.41
N ARG A 14 -10.49 3.48 -26.49
CA ARG A 14 -9.11 3.33 -26.94
C ARG A 14 -8.08 3.80 -25.90
N ARG A 15 -8.36 4.91 -25.22
CA ARG A 15 -7.52 5.39 -24.11
C ARG A 15 -7.49 4.41 -22.93
N LYS A 16 -8.64 3.83 -22.57
CA LYS A 16 -8.73 2.81 -21.52
C LYS A 16 -7.92 1.56 -21.89
N ILE A 17 -8.06 1.05 -23.11
CA ILE A 17 -7.30 -0.10 -23.62
C ILE A 17 -5.80 0.20 -23.60
N ASN A 18 -5.38 1.34 -24.15
CA ASN A 18 -3.96 1.71 -24.18
C ASN A 18 -3.35 1.83 -22.78
N ARG A 19 -4.12 2.29 -21.78
CA ARG A 19 -3.67 2.31 -20.38
C ARG A 19 -3.39 0.90 -19.86
N TRP A 20 -4.30 -0.05 -20.09
CA TRP A 20 -4.10 -1.45 -19.70
C TRP A 20 -2.93 -2.09 -20.44
N VAL A 21 -2.81 -1.88 -21.75
CA VAL A 21 -1.69 -2.43 -22.54
C VAL A 21 -0.34 -1.93 -22.01
N ARG A 22 -0.21 -0.63 -21.74
CA ARG A 22 1.03 -0.07 -21.17
C ARG A 22 1.37 -0.66 -19.81
N PHE A 23 0.35 -0.86 -18.97
CA PHE A 23 0.52 -1.49 -17.67
C PHE A 23 0.98 -2.94 -17.81
N LEU A 24 0.30 -3.73 -18.64
CA LEU A 24 0.61 -5.15 -18.84
C LEU A 24 2.00 -5.37 -19.47
N ILE A 25 2.51 -4.43 -20.27
CA ILE A 25 3.88 -4.51 -20.81
C ILE A 25 4.95 -4.42 -19.69
N GLN A 26 4.62 -3.82 -18.54
CA GLN A 26 5.53 -3.69 -17.41
C GLN A 26 5.48 -4.91 -16.47
N GLU A 27 4.91 -6.03 -16.94
CA GLU A 27 4.76 -7.26 -16.16
C GLU A 27 6.09 -7.74 -15.58
N ARG A 28 6.00 -8.15 -14.32
CA ARG A 28 7.11 -8.71 -13.53
C ARG A 28 6.63 -10.02 -12.94
N ASP A 29 6.94 -11.12 -13.62
CA ASP A 29 6.43 -12.45 -13.28
C ASP A 29 6.80 -12.93 -11.86
N TRP A 30 7.82 -12.31 -11.26
CA TRP A 30 8.37 -12.68 -9.95
C TRP A 30 7.83 -11.85 -8.77
N ASP A 31 7.00 -10.83 -9.00
CA ASP A 31 6.57 -9.89 -7.97
C ASP A 31 5.04 -9.87 -7.80
N TYR A 32 4.58 -10.15 -6.58
CA TYR A 32 3.16 -10.07 -6.21
C TYR A 32 2.62 -8.63 -6.30
N GLY A 33 3.48 -7.62 -6.28
CA GLY A 33 3.12 -6.21 -6.42
C GLY A 33 2.31 -5.94 -7.69
N PHE A 34 2.64 -6.59 -8.81
CA PHE A 34 1.91 -6.44 -10.07
C PHE A 34 0.44 -6.89 -9.96
N MET A 35 0.18 -7.99 -9.24
CA MET A 35 -1.18 -8.48 -8.99
C MET A 35 -2.00 -7.49 -8.15
N LEU A 36 -1.37 -6.88 -7.14
CA LEU A 36 -2.01 -5.85 -6.32
C LEU A 36 -2.29 -4.57 -7.12
N GLU A 37 -1.39 -4.18 -8.03
CA GLU A 37 -1.60 -3.03 -8.92
C GLU A 37 -2.77 -3.26 -9.89
N MET A 38 -2.87 -4.46 -10.49
CA MET A 38 -4.01 -4.86 -11.32
C MET A 38 -5.32 -4.72 -10.56
N GLU A 39 -5.38 -5.26 -9.34
CA GLU A 39 -6.56 -5.24 -8.50
C GLU A 39 -6.93 -3.82 -8.07
N TYR A 40 -5.95 -3.03 -7.65
CA TYR A 40 -6.11 -1.61 -7.36
C TYR A 40 -6.71 -0.84 -8.54
N MET A 41 -6.19 -1.06 -9.75
CA MET A 41 -6.71 -0.43 -10.98
C MET A 41 -8.17 -0.81 -11.26
N LYS A 42 -8.58 -2.05 -10.98
CA LYS A 42 -9.96 -2.51 -11.13
C LYS A 42 -10.88 -1.89 -10.09
N LEU A 43 -10.49 -1.90 -8.82
CA LEU A 43 -11.26 -1.29 -7.73
C LEU A 43 -11.44 0.21 -7.95
N ARG A 44 -10.42 0.91 -8.46
CA ARG A 44 -10.51 2.34 -8.80
C ARG A 44 -11.50 2.59 -9.93
N GLN A 45 -11.50 1.75 -10.97
CA GLN A 45 -12.49 1.86 -12.05
C GLN A 45 -13.91 1.58 -11.55
N MET A 46 -14.09 0.64 -10.63
CA MET A 46 -15.38 0.38 -9.99
C MET A 46 -15.83 1.58 -9.15
N GLU A 47 -14.93 2.17 -8.35
CA GLU A 47 -15.23 3.37 -7.55
C GLU A 47 -15.65 4.54 -8.43
N GLU A 48 -14.90 4.82 -9.50
CA GLU A 48 -15.24 5.85 -10.48
C GLU A 48 -16.60 5.58 -11.14
N TYR A 49 -16.90 4.31 -11.47
CA TYR A 49 -18.17 3.93 -12.08
C TYR A 49 -19.36 4.18 -11.15
N PHE A 50 -19.24 3.83 -9.86
CA PHE A 50 -20.32 3.96 -8.88
C PHE A 50 -20.39 5.34 -8.23
N LYS A 51 -19.34 6.17 -8.33
CA LYS A 51 -19.22 7.46 -7.63
C LYS A 51 -20.49 8.30 -7.67
N GLU A 52 -21.04 8.53 -8.86
CA GLU A 52 -22.20 9.40 -9.12
C GLU A 52 -23.51 8.63 -9.35
N ARG A 53 -23.50 7.30 -9.22
CA ARG A 53 -24.66 6.45 -9.48
C ARG A 53 -25.43 6.16 -8.21
N ASP A 54 -26.75 6.13 -8.30
CA ASP A 54 -27.64 5.61 -7.26
C ASP A 54 -28.51 4.50 -7.84
N THR A 55 -27.83 3.44 -8.28
CA THR A 55 -28.44 2.42 -9.15
C THR A 55 -29.22 1.34 -8.40
N PHE A 56 -28.97 1.14 -7.11
CA PHE A 56 -29.63 0.10 -6.32
C PHE A 56 -29.52 0.39 -4.82
N ILE A 57 -30.43 -0.19 -4.03
CA ILE A 57 -30.44 -0.10 -2.56
C ILE A 57 -29.20 -0.80 -2.00
N GLY A 58 -28.41 -0.11 -1.19
CA GLY A 58 -27.17 -0.65 -0.62
C GLY A 58 -25.90 -0.27 -1.38
N ILE A 59 -26.00 0.52 -2.46
CA ILE A 59 -24.85 1.03 -3.20
C ILE A 59 -23.90 1.85 -2.33
N GLU A 60 -24.41 2.51 -1.29
CA GLU A 60 -23.61 3.24 -0.30
C GLU A 60 -22.58 2.34 0.39
N TYR A 61 -22.93 1.07 0.64
CA TYR A 61 -22.01 0.10 1.21
C TYR A 61 -20.91 -0.28 0.23
N VAL A 62 -21.26 -0.46 -1.05
CA VAL A 62 -20.27 -0.74 -2.11
C VAL A 62 -19.31 0.44 -2.26
N LYS A 63 -19.81 1.68 -2.34
CA LYS A 63 -18.98 2.88 -2.43
C LYS A 63 -18.05 3.02 -1.21
N ARG A 64 -18.57 2.78 0.00
CA ARG A 64 -17.79 2.81 1.23
C ARG A 64 -16.66 1.80 1.18
N ASP A 65 -16.97 0.55 0.82
CA ASP A 65 -16.01 -0.53 0.83
C ASP A 65 -14.91 -0.34 -0.22
N LEU A 66 -15.27 0.10 -1.43
CA LEU A 66 -14.30 0.42 -2.47
C LEU A 66 -13.31 1.50 -2.01
N ARG A 67 -13.80 2.56 -1.36
CA ARG A 67 -12.94 3.61 -0.79
C ARG A 67 -12.05 3.08 0.32
N ILE A 68 -12.57 2.22 1.19
CA ILE A 68 -11.78 1.59 2.25
C ILE A 68 -10.69 0.70 1.62
N CYS A 69 -11.04 -0.18 0.68
CA CYS A 69 -10.09 -1.06 0.00
C CYS A 69 -8.98 -0.30 -0.72
N LEU A 70 -9.31 0.78 -1.45
CA LEU A 70 -8.30 1.61 -2.11
C LEU A 70 -7.32 2.21 -1.09
N ARG A 71 -7.82 2.74 0.04
CA ARG A 71 -6.97 3.29 1.10
C ARG A 71 -6.12 2.22 1.78
N LEU A 72 -6.65 1.01 1.98
CA LEU A 72 -5.90 -0.10 2.57
C LEU A 72 -4.80 -0.58 1.62
N LEU A 73 -5.09 -0.68 0.33
CA LEU A 73 -4.08 -1.00 -0.67
C LEU A 73 -3.03 0.11 -0.81
N ASP A 74 -3.40 1.39 -0.69
CA ASP A 74 -2.40 2.47 -0.65
C ASP A 74 -1.41 2.29 0.51
N ILE A 75 -1.87 1.79 1.67
CA ILE A 75 -0.99 1.44 2.80
C ILE A 75 -0.11 0.25 2.44
N VAL A 76 -0.70 -0.86 1.98
CA VAL A 76 0.03 -2.11 1.69
C VAL A 76 1.08 -1.94 0.59
N MET A 77 0.78 -1.12 -0.42
CA MET A 77 1.65 -0.88 -1.57
C MET A 77 2.69 0.22 -1.35
N GLY A 78 2.79 0.77 -0.13
CA GLY A 78 3.74 1.83 0.17
C GLY A 78 3.44 3.18 -0.51
N LYS A 79 2.17 3.44 -0.88
CA LYS A 79 1.73 4.74 -1.41
C LYS A 79 1.34 5.72 -0.29
N ASN A 80 1.10 5.19 0.91
CA ASN A 80 0.70 5.91 2.10
C ASN A 80 1.73 5.69 3.21
N ASP A 81 2.97 6.09 2.96
CA ASP A 81 4.06 5.86 3.90
C ASP A 81 4.02 6.87 5.06
N LEU A 82 4.65 6.49 6.17
CA LEU A 82 4.83 7.38 7.31
C LEU A 82 5.86 8.49 7.04
N ASN A 83 6.46 8.55 5.85
CA ASN A 83 7.53 9.48 5.50
C ASN A 83 8.61 9.52 6.59
N ILE A 84 9.12 8.34 6.97
CA ILE A 84 10.16 8.24 7.99
C ILE A 84 11.47 8.76 7.37
N GLU A 85 11.94 9.89 7.88
CA GLU A 85 13.21 10.47 7.50
C GLU A 85 14.29 10.01 8.46
N HIS A 86 15.37 9.48 7.89
CA HIS A 86 16.50 8.92 8.62
C HIS A 86 17.70 9.87 8.52
N SER A 87 18.46 9.99 9.62
CA SER A 87 19.68 10.76 9.63
C SER A 87 20.78 10.07 8.81
N PRO A 88 21.66 10.83 8.15
CA PRO A 88 22.77 10.25 7.41
C PRO A 88 23.63 9.38 8.34
N LEU A 89 23.94 8.15 7.89
CA LEU A 89 24.88 7.30 8.60
C LEU A 89 26.25 7.99 8.66
N LYS A 90 26.78 8.12 9.89
CA LYS A 90 28.15 8.59 10.10
C LYS A 90 29.10 7.42 9.90
N PHE A 91 30.08 7.58 9.01
CA PHE A 91 31.10 6.57 8.77
C PHE A 91 32.43 7.03 9.32
N VAL A 92 33.04 6.21 10.17
CA VAL A 92 34.34 6.51 10.80
C VAL A 92 35.39 5.54 10.25
N PRO A 93 36.56 6.04 9.83
CA PRO A 93 37.63 5.19 9.34
C PRO A 93 38.21 4.33 10.46
N PHE A 94 38.54 3.08 10.15
CA PHE A 94 39.29 2.17 11.00
C PHE A 94 40.29 1.36 10.17
N LYS A 95 41.24 0.67 10.81
CA LYS A 95 42.14 -0.26 10.14
C LYS A 95 41.73 -1.69 10.44
N ASP A 96 41.67 -2.53 9.42
CA ASP A 96 41.54 -3.98 9.61
C ASP A 96 42.87 -4.57 10.14
N ASP A 97 42.84 -5.86 10.48
CA ASP A 97 44.02 -6.59 11.00
C ASP A 97 45.21 -6.60 10.01
N ASN A 98 44.94 -6.36 8.72
CA ASN A 98 45.93 -6.26 7.66
C ASN A 98 46.38 -4.80 7.40
N GLY A 99 45.97 -3.84 8.23
CA GLY A 99 46.33 -2.43 8.13
C GLY A 99 45.60 -1.65 7.02
N ARG A 100 44.61 -2.25 6.35
CA ARG A 100 43.82 -1.60 5.30
C ARG A 100 42.84 -0.61 5.92
N LYS A 101 42.74 0.58 5.33
CA LYS A 101 41.74 1.59 5.75
C LYS A 101 40.35 1.14 5.30
N MET A 102 39.50 0.89 6.27
CA MET A 102 38.09 0.54 6.12
C MET A 102 37.23 1.62 6.79
N TYR A 103 35.92 1.59 6.57
CA TYR A 103 34.96 2.47 7.23
C TYR A 103 33.91 1.64 7.96
N LYS A 104 33.57 2.02 9.18
CA LYS A 104 32.46 1.44 9.94
C LYS A 104 31.41 2.50 10.22
N ALA A 105 30.15 2.11 10.24
CA ALA A 105 29.09 2.99 10.71
C ALA A 105 29.27 3.26 12.21
N GLU A 106 29.26 4.53 12.58
CA GLU A 106 29.26 4.98 13.97
C GLU A 106 27.82 5.10 14.44
N GLY A 107 27.32 4.01 15.04
CA GLY A 107 25.95 3.90 15.50
C GLY A 107 24.94 3.56 14.40
N ALA A 108 23.66 3.57 14.78
CA ALA A 108 22.54 3.40 13.87
C ALA A 108 22.04 4.76 13.38
N SER A 109 21.40 4.78 12.22
CA SER A 109 20.69 5.97 11.75
C SER A 109 19.53 6.29 12.69
N GLU A 110 19.42 7.55 13.08
CA GLU A 110 18.36 8.07 13.94
C GLU A 110 17.18 8.55 13.08
N ILE A 111 15.95 8.47 13.59
CA ILE A 111 14.80 9.03 12.89
C ILE A 111 14.78 10.54 13.14
N ILE A 112 14.84 11.33 12.07
CA ILE A 112 14.75 12.79 12.10
C ILE A 112 13.29 13.22 12.23
N SER A 113 12.41 12.63 11.41
CA SER A 113 11.01 13.00 11.36
C SER A 113 10.16 11.84 10.86
N TYR A 114 8.89 11.83 11.26
CA TYR A 114 7.90 10.89 10.75
C TYR A 114 6.51 11.49 10.87
N ARG A 115 5.60 11.08 9.99
CA ARG A 115 4.20 11.42 10.08
C ARG A 115 3.58 10.69 11.25
N ASN A 116 3.17 11.43 12.29
CA ASN A 116 2.47 10.87 13.43
C ASN A 116 1.14 10.22 13.01
N LEU A 117 1.05 8.90 13.13
CA LEU A 117 -0.15 8.13 12.84
C LEU A 117 -0.39 7.10 13.95
N TYR A 118 -1.59 7.13 14.53
CA TYR A 118 -1.95 6.21 15.59
C TYR A 118 -2.14 4.78 15.03
N VAL A 119 -1.39 3.83 15.57
CA VAL A 119 -1.57 2.40 15.32
C VAL A 119 -1.91 1.72 16.64
N ASN A 120 -3.11 1.14 16.71
CA ASN A 120 -3.53 0.38 17.88
C ASN A 120 -2.67 -0.88 18.02
N THR A 121 -1.96 -1.05 19.14
CA THR A 121 -1.12 -2.22 19.41
C THR A 121 -1.86 -3.37 20.09
N ARG A 122 -3.14 -3.18 20.46
CA ARG A 122 -3.98 -4.28 20.96
C ARG A 122 -4.09 -5.37 19.90
N ASN A 123 -4.01 -6.63 20.36
CA ASN A 123 -4.03 -7.83 19.52
C ASN A 123 -2.94 -7.86 18.43
N ALA A 124 -1.83 -7.14 18.61
CA ALA A 124 -0.74 -7.12 17.64
C ALA A 124 -0.13 -8.51 17.40
N SER A 125 -0.14 -9.38 18.41
CA SER A 125 0.32 -10.78 18.33
C SER A 125 -0.37 -11.63 17.27
N ARG A 126 -1.54 -11.21 16.75
CA ARG A 126 -2.21 -11.90 15.63
C ARG A 126 -1.57 -11.59 14.27
N PHE A 127 -0.73 -10.56 14.21
CA PHE A 127 -0.21 -9.98 12.97
C PHE A 127 1.32 -9.99 12.93
N THR A 128 1.97 -9.71 14.05
CA THR A 128 3.42 -9.61 14.16
C THR A 128 3.91 -10.23 15.46
N ASN A 129 5.17 -10.65 15.48
CA ASN A 129 5.82 -11.24 16.66
C ASN A 129 6.53 -10.18 17.53
N PHE A 130 6.21 -8.90 17.34
CA PHE A 130 6.87 -7.82 18.07
C PHE A 130 6.28 -7.67 19.47
N ASP A 131 7.16 -7.56 20.46
CA ASP A 131 6.77 -7.23 21.83
C ASP A 131 6.67 -5.71 22.00
N PHE A 132 5.45 -5.19 21.92
CA PHE A 132 5.14 -3.78 22.17
C PHE A 132 5.07 -3.42 23.66
N THR A 133 5.30 -4.37 24.57
CA THR A 133 5.34 -4.12 26.02
C THR A 133 6.76 -4.01 26.56
N ASN A 134 7.78 -4.26 25.72
CA ASN A 134 9.17 -4.19 26.10
C ASN A 134 9.56 -2.75 26.50
N PRO A 135 9.92 -2.49 27.77
CA PRO A 135 10.27 -1.16 28.24
C PRO A 135 11.62 -0.66 27.69
N ASN A 136 12.46 -1.55 27.15
CA ASN A 136 13.76 -1.24 26.59
C ASN A 136 13.73 -0.99 25.08
N MET A 137 12.53 -0.94 24.49
CA MET A 137 12.37 -0.69 23.06
C MET A 137 12.76 0.76 22.73
N ASN A 138 13.70 0.95 21.80
CA ASN A 138 14.04 2.29 21.32
C ASN A 138 12.94 2.82 20.37
N GLU A 139 12.81 4.15 20.29
CA GLU A 139 11.76 4.82 19.50
C GLU A 139 11.81 4.42 18.01
N SER A 140 13.01 4.26 17.46
CA SER A 140 13.20 3.87 16.05
C SER A 140 12.65 2.48 15.75
N SER A 141 12.90 1.52 16.64
CA SER A 141 12.34 0.17 16.54
C SER A 141 10.83 0.20 16.76
N GLU A 142 10.35 1.01 17.72
CA GLU A 142 8.92 1.13 18.01
C GLU A 142 8.15 1.63 16.79
N ILE A 143 8.64 2.68 16.12
CA ILE A 143 8.05 3.23 14.89
C ILE A 143 8.07 2.18 13.79
N SER A 144 9.22 1.52 13.57
CA SER A 144 9.36 0.49 12.55
C SER A 144 8.42 -0.70 12.78
N HIS A 145 8.28 -1.14 14.03
CA HIS A 145 7.37 -2.24 14.39
C HIS A 145 5.91 -1.82 14.28
N LYS A 146 5.56 -0.59 14.66
CA LYS A 146 4.21 -0.03 14.45
C LYS A 146 3.86 0.08 12.98
N GLU A 147 4.82 0.44 12.13
CA GLU A 147 4.61 0.52 10.69
C GLU A 147 4.37 -0.87 10.08
N SER A 148 5.19 -1.84 10.45
CA SER A 148 4.96 -3.23 10.06
C SER A 148 3.59 -3.74 10.54
N LEU A 149 3.20 -3.42 11.79
CA LEU A 149 1.87 -3.76 12.29
C LEU A 149 0.74 -3.09 11.49
N ARG A 150 0.92 -1.82 11.09
CA ARG A 150 -0.03 -1.09 10.25
C ARG A 150 -0.24 -1.78 8.92
N LEU A 151 0.85 -2.17 8.25
CA LEU A 151 0.81 -2.91 6.97
C LEU A 151 0.04 -4.22 7.11
N HIS A 152 0.36 -5.03 8.12
CA HIS A 152 -0.29 -6.33 8.34
C HIS A 152 -1.78 -6.18 8.69
N LYS A 153 -2.14 -5.19 9.52
CA LYS A 153 -3.54 -4.90 9.84
C LYS A 153 -4.30 -4.41 8.62
N ALA A 154 -3.70 -3.56 7.79
CA ALA A 154 -4.31 -3.07 6.57
C ALA A 154 -4.56 -4.22 5.58
N TRP A 155 -3.55 -5.07 5.37
CA TRP A 155 -3.64 -6.26 4.54
C TRP A 155 -4.72 -7.23 5.02
N HIS A 156 -4.77 -7.50 6.32
CA HIS A 156 -5.79 -8.38 6.88
C HIS A 156 -7.21 -7.83 6.71
N LEU A 157 -7.42 -6.55 7.03
CA LEU A 157 -8.74 -5.93 6.87
C LEU A 157 -9.17 -5.90 5.41
N TYR A 158 -8.24 -5.60 4.51
CA TYR A 158 -8.49 -5.63 3.07
C TYR A 158 -8.95 -7.03 2.63
N ASN A 159 -8.25 -8.08 3.05
CA ASN A 159 -8.63 -9.45 2.72
C ASN A 159 -9.96 -9.87 3.36
N ILE A 160 -10.28 -9.45 4.57
CA ILE A 160 -11.61 -9.67 5.17
C ILE A 160 -12.70 -9.07 4.27
N ILE A 161 -12.54 -7.81 3.88
CA ILE A 161 -13.52 -7.13 3.03
C ILE A 161 -13.61 -7.84 1.66
N ARG A 162 -12.46 -8.16 1.06
CA ARG A 162 -12.36 -8.89 -0.21
C ARG A 162 -13.08 -10.25 -0.14
N THR A 163 -12.87 -11.03 0.91
CA THR A 163 -13.46 -12.36 1.08
C THR A 163 -14.97 -12.29 1.29
N TYR A 164 -15.45 -11.41 2.17
CA TYR A 164 -16.84 -11.44 2.61
C TYR A 164 -17.77 -10.49 1.88
N ARG A 165 -17.24 -9.46 1.22
CA ARG A 165 -18.05 -8.37 0.64
C ARG A 165 -17.90 -8.22 -0.85
N MET A 166 -16.78 -8.63 -1.43
CA MET A 166 -16.54 -8.45 -2.87
C MET A 166 -17.59 -9.16 -3.73
N PHE A 167 -18.06 -10.35 -3.32
CA PHE A 167 -19.15 -11.05 -4.02
C PHE A 167 -20.51 -10.35 -3.89
N ALA A 168 -20.69 -9.52 -2.87
CA ALA A 168 -21.88 -8.69 -2.70
C ALA A 168 -21.72 -7.31 -3.38
N TRP A 169 -20.53 -6.98 -3.89
CA TRP A 169 -20.36 -5.84 -4.77
C TRP A 169 -20.85 -6.25 -6.14
N TRP A 170 -22.18 -6.16 -6.27
CA TRP A 170 -23.00 -6.43 -7.45
C TRP A 170 -22.88 -7.86 -8.01
N ASP A 171 -23.80 -8.70 -7.53
CA ASP A 171 -24.76 -9.46 -8.35
C ASP A 171 -26.15 -8.81 -8.14
#